data_AF-A0A1E7FK51-F1
#
_entry.id   AF-A0A1E7FK51-F1
#
_cell.length_a   1.000
_cell.length_b   1.000
_cell.length_c   1.000
_cell.angle_alpha   90.00
_cell.angle_beta   90.00
_cell.angle_gamma   90.00
#
_symmetry.space_group_name_H-M   'P 1'
#
loop_
_entity.id
_entity.type
_entity.pdbx_description
1 polymer ?
#
loop_
_entity_poly.entity_id
_entity_poly.type
_entity_poly.pdbx_seq_one_letter_code
_entity_poly.pdbx_strand_id
1 'polypeptide(L)'
;MGERGLIHPEPLLVSGAGEKSLRIILRSEQEGLWFFPKGGTSLWDVAASDALLRATGGKLTDKYGNEMDYSKSRTEAENVDGVVACYDQTLHAECIRIFLEGTWQDED
;
A
#
# COMPACT_ATOMS: atom_id res chain seq x y z
N MET A 1 -7.53 -7.38 11.23
CA MET A 1 -7.98 -7.83 9.88
C MET A 1 -7.80 -9.35 9.72
N GLY A 2 -6.71 -9.94 10.21
CA GLY A 2 -6.49 -11.40 10.24
C GLY A 2 -7.62 -12.19 10.91
N GLU A 3 -8.02 -11.81 12.13
CA GLU A 3 -9.13 -12.46 12.86
C GLU A 3 -10.49 -12.36 12.16
N ARG A 4 -10.66 -11.37 11.28
CA ARG A 4 -11.87 -11.16 10.46
C ARG A 4 -11.84 -11.95 9.15
N GLY A 5 -10.78 -12.72 8.89
CA GLY A 5 -10.61 -13.50 7.66
C GLY A 5 -10.38 -12.67 6.39
N LEU A 6 -10.04 -11.37 6.53
CA LEU A 6 -9.82 -10.48 5.38
C LEU A 6 -8.44 -10.63 4.75
N ILE A 7 -7.43 -10.96 5.57
CA ILE A 7 -6.04 -11.23 5.17
C ILE A 7 -5.47 -12.31 6.09
N HIS A 8 -4.34 -12.89 5.72
CA HIS A 8 -3.59 -13.76 6.63
C HIS A 8 -3.06 -12.94 7.84
N PRO A 9 -3.06 -13.47 9.08
CA PRO A 9 -2.61 -12.73 10.26
C PRO A 9 -1.09 -12.54 10.32
N GLU A 10 -0.32 -13.50 9.82
CA GLU A 10 1.14 -13.42 9.81
C GLU A 10 1.63 -12.61 8.59
N PRO A 11 2.43 -11.54 8.80
CA PRO A 11 2.99 -10.77 7.71
C PRO A 11 4.14 -11.52 7.03
N LEU A 12 4.20 -11.42 5.70
CA LEU A 12 5.34 -11.90 4.94
C LEU A 12 6.40 -10.79 4.79
N LEU A 13 7.64 -11.09 5.15
CA LEU A 13 8.76 -10.17 4.99
C LEU A 13 9.37 -10.30 3.59
N VAL A 14 9.13 -9.29 2.75
CA VAL A 14 9.61 -9.24 1.37
C VAL A 14 10.38 -7.94 1.14
N SER A 15 11.55 -8.00 0.50
CA SER A 15 12.35 -6.82 0.14
C SER A 15 11.90 -6.23 -1.20
N GLY A 16 12.14 -4.94 -1.41
CA GLY A 16 11.80 -4.24 -2.68
C GLY A 16 10.33 -3.86 -2.83
N ALA A 17 10.06 -2.64 -3.29
CA ALA A 17 8.71 -2.16 -3.57
C ALA A 17 8.08 -2.86 -4.80
N GLY A 18 8.88 -3.06 -5.85
CA GLY A 18 8.44 -3.73 -7.08
C GLY A 18 8.03 -5.19 -6.84
N GLU A 19 8.82 -5.96 -6.10
CA GLU A 19 8.51 -7.35 -5.75
C GLU A 19 7.22 -7.47 -4.92
N LYS A 20 7.07 -6.62 -3.89
CA LYS A 20 5.83 -6.57 -3.08
C LYS A 20 4.61 -6.26 -3.94
N SER A 21 4.72 -5.29 -4.84
CA SER A 21 3.64 -4.90 -5.73
C SER A 21 3.30 -6.00 -6.74
N LEU A 22 4.32 -6.67 -7.31
CA LEU A 22 4.13 -7.75 -8.27
C LEU A 22 3.35 -8.92 -7.65
N ARG A 23 3.68 -9.31 -6.41
CA ARG A 23 2.97 -10.37 -5.68
C ARG A 23 1.48 -10.04 -5.51
N ILE A 24 1.17 -8.81 -5.10
CA ILE A 24 -0.23 -8.35 -4.94
C ILE A 24 -0.96 -8.34 -6.29
N ILE A 25 -0.31 -7.86 -7.36
CA ILE A 25 -0.90 -7.80 -8.70
C ILE A 25 -1.19 -9.20 -9.25
N LEU A 26 -0.23 -10.13 -9.12
CA LEU A 26 -0.35 -11.48 -9.65
C LEU A 26 -1.28 -12.38 -8.84
N ARG A 27 -1.47 -12.08 -7.54
CA ARG A 27 -2.30 -12.85 -6.60
C ARG A 27 -1.91 -14.34 -6.50
N SER A 28 -0.70 -14.71 -6.89
CA SER A 28 -0.26 -16.11 -6.96
C SER A 28 -0.04 -16.75 -5.58
N GLU A 29 0.33 -15.95 -4.58
CA GLU A 29 0.71 -16.43 -3.24
C GLU A 29 -0.21 -15.85 -2.14
N GLN A 30 -1.43 -15.43 -2.53
CA GLN A 30 -2.50 -14.89 -1.66
C GLN A 30 -2.15 -13.58 -0.91
N GLU A 31 -1.05 -12.89 -1.23
CA GLU A 31 -0.77 -11.59 -0.63
C GLU A 31 -1.73 -10.52 -1.15
N GLY A 32 -2.36 -9.81 -0.22
CA GLY A 32 -3.40 -8.83 -0.55
C GLY A 32 -3.16 -7.41 -0.08
N LEU A 33 -2.16 -7.19 0.76
CA LEU A 33 -1.91 -5.92 1.40
C LEU A 33 -0.41 -5.69 1.54
N TRP A 34 0.05 -4.58 0.98
CA TRP A 34 1.31 -3.97 1.34
C TRP A 34 0.99 -2.71 2.15
N PHE A 35 1.19 -2.80 3.45
CA PHE A 35 0.97 -1.70 4.39
C PHE A 35 2.33 -1.15 4.84
N PHE A 36 2.67 0.06 4.43
CA PHE A 36 3.92 0.73 4.76
C PHE A 36 3.67 2.22 5.06
N PRO A 37 3.13 2.55 6.25
CA PRO A 37 2.60 3.89 6.57
C PRO A 37 3.70 4.90 6.99
N LYS A 38 4.85 4.85 6.32
CA LYS A 38 5.99 5.74 6.57
C LYS A 38 6.83 5.97 5.32
N GLY A 39 7.68 7.00 5.37
CA GLY A 39 8.68 7.29 4.34
C GLY A 39 9.65 6.13 4.09
N GLY A 40 10.31 6.17 2.93
CA GLY A 40 11.23 5.11 2.47
C GLY A 40 10.92 4.54 1.09
N THR A 41 9.91 5.08 0.41
CA THR A 41 9.67 4.87 -1.03
C THR A 41 9.46 6.20 -1.72
N SER A 42 9.44 6.18 -3.03
CA SER A 42 9.22 7.35 -3.89
C SER A 42 8.16 7.08 -4.95
N LEU A 43 7.71 8.11 -5.64
CA LEU A 43 6.73 8.00 -6.72
C LEU A 43 7.19 7.04 -7.82
N TRP A 44 8.48 7.01 -8.17
CA TRP A 44 8.99 6.08 -9.19
C TRP A 44 9.03 4.62 -8.73
N ASP A 45 9.12 4.36 -7.42
CA ASP A 45 9.04 2.99 -6.89
C ASP A 45 7.65 2.37 -7.05
N VAL A 46 6.61 3.22 -7.14
CA VAL A 46 5.20 2.77 -7.11
C VAL A 46 4.38 3.14 -8.35
N ALA A 47 4.83 4.05 -9.21
CA ALA A 47 4.05 4.56 -10.35
C ALA A 47 3.54 3.45 -11.28
N ALA A 48 4.42 2.52 -11.66
CA ALA A 48 4.02 1.40 -12.52
C ALA A 48 3.03 0.46 -11.81
N SER A 49 3.26 0.22 -10.52
CA SER A 49 2.43 -0.66 -9.70
C SER A 49 1.04 -0.08 -9.44
N ASP A 50 0.93 1.22 -9.15
CA ASP A 50 -0.35 1.90 -8.98
C ASP A 50 -1.20 1.81 -10.26
N ALA A 51 -0.61 2.11 -11.42
CA ALA A 51 -1.30 2.01 -12.69
C ALA A 51 -1.85 0.58 -12.95
N LEU A 52 -1.05 -0.44 -12.68
CA LEU A 52 -1.44 -1.85 -12.83
C LEU A 52 -2.50 -2.29 -11.81
N LEU A 53 -2.38 -1.85 -10.56
CA LEU A 53 -3.34 -2.16 -9.51
C LEU A 53 -4.70 -1.54 -9.85
N ARG A 54 -4.75 -0.26 -10.21
CA ARG A 54 -5.99 0.39 -10.63
C ARG A 54 -6.63 -0.31 -11.83
N ALA A 55 -5.83 -0.72 -12.81
CA ALA A 55 -6.32 -1.46 -13.98
C ALA A 55 -6.88 -2.85 -13.65
N THR A 56 -6.41 -3.48 -12.57
CA THR A 56 -6.84 -4.82 -12.11
C THR A 56 -7.83 -4.79 -10.95
N GLY A 57 -8.37 -3.61 -10.62
CA GLY A 57 -9.40 -3.42 -9.59
C GLY A 57 -8.87 -3.26 -8.17
N GLY A 58 -7.56 -3.14 -8.00
CA GLY A 58 -6.89 -2.78 -6.75
C GLY A 58 -6.77 -1.27 -6.53
N LYS A 59 -6.00 -0.89 -5.51
CA LYS A 59 -5.79 0.51 -5.11
C LYS A 59 -4.43 0.70 -4.45
N LEU A 60 -3.79 1.84 -4.73
CA LEU A 60 -2.56 2.28 -4.08
C LEU A 60 -2.71 3.76 -3.68
N THR A 61 -2.46 4.06 -2.40
CA THR A 61 -2.59 5.41 -1.83
C THR A 61 -1.49 5.67 -0.80
N ASP A 62 -1.45 6.88 -0.26
CA ASP A 62 -0.79 7.12 1.03
C ASP A 62 -1.52 6.43 2.20
N LYS A 63 -0.99 6.56 3.43
CA LYS A 63 -1.59 5.99 4.65
C LYS A 63 -2.96 6.59 5.03
N TYR A 64 -3.32 7.75 4.50
CA TYR A 64 -4.61 8.40 4.76
C TYR A 64 -5.67 8.08 3.69
N GLY A 65 -5.28 7.40 2.61
CA GLY A 65 -6.15 7.04 1.51
C GLY A 65 -6.17 8.07 0.36
N ASN A 66 -5.26 9.05 0.37
CA ASN A 66 -5.14 10.01 -0.74
C ASN A 66 -4.41 9.37 -1.92
N GLU A 67 -4.85 9.71 -3.13
CA GLU A 67 -4.20 9.24 -4.36
C GLU A 67 -2.77 9.78 -4.47
N MET A 68 -1.89 8.97 -5.06
CA MET A 68 -0.52 9.39 -5.32
C MET A 68 -0.51 10.51 -6.38
N ASP A 69 0.16 11.62 -6.07
CA ASP A 69 0.29 12.74 -7.00
C ASP A 69 1.57 12.62 -7.84
N TYR A 70 1.44 12.05 -9.04
CA TYR A 70 2.53 11.89 -10.01
C TYR A 70 2.89 13.17 -10.78
N SER A 71 2.23 14.31 -10.51
CA SER A 71 2.60 15.60 -11.12
C SER A 71 3.77 16.29 -10.40
N LYS A 72 4.11 15.81 -9.19
CA LYS A 72 5.18 16.34 -8.35
C LYS A 72 6.55 16.30 -9.01
N SER A 73 7.39 17.26 -8.63
CA SER A 73 8.77 17.32 -9.10
C SER A 73 9.63 16.22 -8.48
N ARG A 74 10.84 16.01 -9.04
CA ARG A 74 11.82 15.04 -8.50
C ARG A 74 12.15 15.29 -7.03
N THR A 75 12.18 16.54 -6.58
CA THR A 75 12.49 16.93 -5.20
C THR A 75 11.34 16.68 -4.23
N GLU A 76 10.14 16.43 -4.74
CA GLU A 76 8.91 16.18 -3.98
C GLU A 76 8.41 14.74 -4.18
N ALA A 77 9.21 13.90 -4.85
CA ALA A 77 8.82 12.55 -5.25
C ALA A 77 8.87 11.53 -4.10
N GLU A 78 9.21 11.94 -2.88
CA GLU A 78 9.21 11.03 -1.73
C GLU A 78 7.79 10.76 -1.24
N ASN A 79 7.47 9.50 -0.99
CA ASN A 79 6.20 9.09 -0.39
C ASN A 79 6.30 9.25 1.14
N VAL A 80 6.34 10.49 1.62
CA VAL A 80 6.54 10.83 3.04
C VAL A 80 5.49 10.18 3.96
N ASP A 81 4.25 10.12 3.49
CA ASP A 81 3.12 9.49 4.17
C ASP A 81 3.00 7.99 3.88
N GLY A 82 4.02 7.40 3.27
CA GLY A 82 4.10 5.98 2.96
C GLY A 82 3.16 5.53 1.86
N VAL A 83 2.92 4.23 1.83
CA VAL A 83 2.18 3.54 0.77
C VAL A 83 1.29 2.46 1.38
N VAL A 84 0.04 2.41 0.92
CA VAL A 84 -0.91 1.33 1.17
C VAL A 84 -1.39 0.81 -0.17
N ALA A 85 -1.02 -0.42 -0.51
CA ALA A 85 -1.41 -1.07 -1.75
C ALA A 85 -2.21 -2.35 -1.51
N CYS A 86 -3.34 -2.52 -2.20
CA CYS A 86 -4.20 -3.70 -2.12
C CYS A 86 -4.68 -4.13 -3.51
N TYR A 87 -4.92 -5.44 -3.69
CA TYR A 87 -5.57 -5.94 -4.92
C TYR A 87 -7.09 -5.68 -4.96
N ASP A 88 -7.69 -5.35 -3.82
CA ASP A 88 -9.14 -5.16 -3.65
C ASP A 88 -9.41 -3.82 -2.95
N GLN A 89 -10.40 -3.07 -3.47
CA GLN A 89 -10.76 -1.75 -2.95
C GLN A 89 -11.45 -1.81 -1.59
N THR A 90 -12.18 -2.88 -1.29
CA THR A 90 -12.86 -3.05 0.00
C THR A 90 -11.84 -3.29 1.11
N LEU A 91 -10.86 -4.15 0.85
CA LEU A 91 -9.73 -4.38 1.75
C LEU A 91 -8.93 -3.10 1.99
N HIS A 92 -8.66 -2.34 0.93
CA HIS A 92 -8.01 -1.02 1.02
C HIS A 92 -8.78 -0.08 1.94
N ALA A 93 -10.08 0.11 1.70
CA ALA A 93 -10.93 0.99 2.49
C ALA A 93 -10.99 0.57 3.97
N GLU A 94 -11.09 -0.73 4.26
CA GLU A 94 -11.06 -1.23 5.63
C GLU A 94 -9.69 -1.00 6.31
N CYS A 95 -8.60 -1.14 5.56
CA CYS A 95 -7.26 -0.85 6.07
C CYS A 95 -7.12 0.62 6.45
N ILE A 96 -7.51 1.53 5.56
CA ILE A 96 -7.50 2.97 5.82
C ILE A 96 -8.41 3.32 7.00
N ARG A 97 -9.63 2.76 7.06
CA ARG A 97 -10.56 3.00 8.17
C ARG A 97 -9.95 2.62 9.52
N ILE A 98 -9.38 1.41 9.61
CA ILE A 98 -8.72 0.93 10.84
C ILE A 98 -7.52 1.83 11.20
N PHE A 99 -6.74 2.26 10.20
CA PHE A 99 -5.63 3.17 10.43
C PHE A 99 -6.10 4.53 10.98
N LEU A 100 -7.15 5.12 10.40
CA LEU A 100 -7.66 6.42 10.85
C LEU A 100 -8.36 6.38 12.23
N GLU A 101 -8.96 5.25 12.59
CA GLU A 101 -9.60 5.05 13.90
C GLU A 101 -8.59 4.69 15.00
N GLY A 102 -7.40 4.21 14.63
CA GLY A 102 -6.38 3.77 15.56
C GLY A 102 -5.57 4.93 16.16
N THR A 103 -5.12 4.73 17.40
CA THR A 103 -4.07 5.56 18.01
C THR A 103 -2.73 4.87 17.79
N TRP A 104 -1.91 5.40 16.89
CA TRP A 104 -0.58 4.87 16.57
C TRP A 104 0.48 5.74 17.24
N GLN A 105 1.49 5.12 17.85
CA GLN A 105 2.68 5.83 18.27
C GLN A 105 3.62 5.91 17.07
N ASP A 106 4.07 7.11 16.73
CA ASP A 106 5.18 7.26 15.80
C ASP A 106 6.45 6.75 16.51
N GLU A 107 7.00 5.62 16.05
CA GLU A 107 8.34 5.21 16.44
C GLU A 107 9.33 6.01 15.60
N ASP A 108 10.04 6.94 16.26
CA ASP A 108 11.13 7.77 15.70
C ASP A 108 12.28 6.93 15.10
#